data_AF-A0A521S0D6-F1
#
_entry.id   AF-A0A521S0D6-F1
#
_cell.length_a   1.000
_cell.length_b   1.000
_cell.length_c   1.000
_cell.angle_alpha   90.00
_cell.angle_beta   90.00
_cell.angle_gamma   90.00
#
_symmetry.space_group_name_H-M   'P 1'
#
loop_
_entity.id
_entity.type
_entity.pdbx_description
1 polymer ?
#
loop_
_entity_poly.entity_id
_entity_poly.type
_entity_poly.pdbx_seq_one_letter_code
_entity_poly.pdbx_strand_id
1 'polypeptide(L)'
;MDEFPQHVALPKLYGQPAYARPAVAVAHTPRPVDPDDLPIVAQMTEDDIAVLARLPDPAGRVPASVPAGVAITTTPTIVHLEPRTFSIRALADRIRGPRP
;
A
#
# COMPACT_ATOMS: atom_id res chain seq x y z
N MET A 1 -44.49 -20.48 56.07
CA MET A 1 -44.20 -21.13 54.78
C MET A 1 -43.96 -20.00 53.82
N ASP A 2 -42.71 -19.57 53.72
CA ASP A 2 -42.36 -18.43 52.87
C ASP A 2 -42.25 -18.93 51.42
N GLU A 3 -43.26 -18.61 50.63
CA GLU A 3 -43.27 -18.87 49.19
C GLU A 3 -42.24 -17.96 48.51
N PHE A 4 -41.13 -18.53 48.04
CA PHE A 4 -40.20 -17.79 47.19
C PHE A 4 -40.85 -17.55 45.83
N PRO A 5 -41.00 -16.28 45.38
CA PRO A 5 -41.55 -16.00 44.06
C PRO A 5 -40.61 -16.56 42.99
N GLN A 6 -41.14 -17.45 42.15
CA GLN A 6 -40.43 -18.02 41.02
C GLN A 6 -40.20 -16.93 39.97
N HIS A 7 -39.01 -16.36 39.94
CA HIS A 7 -38.63 -15.33 38.97
C HIS A 7 -38.43 -15.95 37.58
N VAL A 8 -39.50 -16.00 36.79
CA VAL A 8 -39.40 -16.33 35.36
C VAL A 8 -38.73 -15.14 34.66
N ALA A 9 -37.56 -15.36 34.06
CA ALA A 9 -36.87 -14.33 33.29
C ALA A 9 -37.76 -13.86 32.12
N LEU A 10 -37.84 -12.54 31.91
CA LEU A 10 -38.50 -11.98 30.74
C LEU A 10 -37.85 -12.55 29.46
N PRO A 11 -38.59 -12.82 28.37
CA PRO A 11 -38.05 -13.45 27.15
C PRO A 11 -36.81 -12.75 26.57
N LYS A 12 -36.68 -11.43 26.76
CA LYS A 12 -35.53 -10.64 26.31
C LYS A 12 -34.24 -10.86 27.13
N LEU A 13 -34.36 -11.51 28.29
CA LEU A 13 -33.27 -11.79 29.24
C LEU A 13 -32.94 -13.29 29.27
N TYR A 14 -33.66 -14.12 28.52
CA TYR A 14 -33.41 -15.56 28.49
C TYR A 14 -32.05 -15.84 27.84
N GLY A 15 -31.11 -16.41 28.60
CA GLY A 15 -29.75 -16.69 28.15
C GLY A 15 -28.77 -15.52 28.23
N GLN A 16 -29.19 -14.36 28.76
CA GLN A 16 -28.32 -13.20 28.99
C GLN A 16 -28.07 -12.99 30.49
N PRO A 17 -26.93 -12.42 30.90
CA PRO A 17 -26.67 -12.13 32.31
C PRO A 17 -27.72 -11.16 32.88
N ALA A 18 -28.02 -11.28 34.18
CA ALA A 18 -29.05 -10.47 34.85
C ALA A 18 -28.78 -8.95 34.80
N TYR A 19 -27.55 -8.54 34.53
CA TYR A 19 -27.11 -7.16 34.38
C TYR A 19 -26.99 -6.71 32.91
N ALA A 20 -27.45 -7.52 31.95
CA ALA A 20 -27.44 -7.14 30.53
C ALA A 20 -28.29 -5.88 30.32
N ARG A 21 -27.66 -4.81 29.84
CA ARG A 21 -28.37 -3.60 29.43
C ARG A 21 -28.87 -3.78 27.99
N PRO A 22 -30.08 -3.31 27.66
CA PRO A 22 -30.51 -3.22 26.27
C PRO A 22 -29.50 -2.42 25.44
N ALA A 23 -29.25 -2.84 24.20
CA ALA A 23 -28.40 -2.10 23.28
C ALA A 23 -29.00 -0.71 23.04
N VAL A 24 -28.19 0.33 23.26
CA VAL A 24 -28.58 1.72 22.97
C VAL A 24 -28.31 2.00 21.50
N ALA A 25 -29.36 2.43 20.77
CA ALA A 25 -29.19 2.87 19.40
C ALA A 25 -28.39 4.18 19.38
N VAL A 26 -27.16 4.13 18.89
CA VAL A 26 -26.33 5.31 18.66
C VAL A 26 -26.63 5.84 17.26
N ALA A 27 -26.88 7.13 17.12
CA ALA A 27 -27.10 7.75 15.81
C ALA A 27 -25.83 7.62 14.96
N HIS A 28 -25.97 7.16 13.71
CA HIS A 28 -24.85 7.11 12.79
C HIS A 28 -24.46 8.55 12.42
N THR A 29 -23.27 8.97 12.83
CA THR A 29 -22.67 10.24 12.43
C THR A 29 -21.54 9.96 11.44
N PRO A 30 -21.39 10.75 10.37
CA PRO A 30 -20.29 10.56 9.44
C PRO A 30 -18.96 10.79 10.17
N ARG A 31 -17.97 9.95 9.85
CA ARG A 31 -16.60 10.12 10.34
C ARG A 31 -16.07 11.48 9.85
N PRO A 32 -15.36 12.25 10.68
CA PRO A 32 -14.60 13.41 10.21
C PRO A 32 -13.60 13.02 9.12
N VAL A 33 -13.22 14.00 8.28
CA VAL A 33 -12.17 13.79 7.28
C VAL A 33 -10.87 13.45 8.01
N ASP A 34 -10.29 12.30 7.67
CA ASP A 34 -9.01 11.84 8.21
C ASP A 34 -7.86 12.42 7.37
N PRO A 35 -6.85 13.08 7.98
CA PRO A 35 -5.65 13.48 7.25
C PRO A 35 -4.92 12.29 6.60
N ASP A 36 -5.09 11.07 7.12
CA ASP A 36 -4.49 9.87 6.56
C ASP A 36 -5.22 9.35 5.31
N ASP A 37 -6.48 9.76 5.10
CA ASP A 37 -7.27 9.41 3.91
C ASP A 37 -6.96 10.34 2.71
N LEU A 38 -6.08 11.33 2.88
CA LEU A 38 -5.71 12.28 1.82
C LEU A 38 -4.75 11.65 0.80
N PRO A 39 -4.82 12.09 -0.48
CA PRO A 39 -3.87 11.63 -1.49
C PRO A 39 -2.45 12.12 -1.16
N ILE A 40 -1.43 11.35 -1.56
CA ILE A 40 0.00 11.67 -1.32
C ILE A 40 0.35 13.09 -1.82
N VAL A 41 -0.26 13.53 -2.92
CA VAL A 41 -0.07 14.88 -3.50
C VAL A 41 -0.46 15.99 -2.53
N ALA A 42 -1.38 15.76 -1.60
CA ALA A 42 -1.78 16.74 -0.59
C ALA A 42 -0.66 17.08 0.41
N GLN A 43 0.34 16.20 0.54
CA GLN A 43 1.49 16.38 1.44
C GLN A 43 2.75 16.82 0.68
N MET A 44 2.69 16.94 -0.65
CA MET A 44 3.84 17.31 -1.48
C MET A 44 4.14 18.80 -1.39
N THR A 45 5.43 19.12 -1.29
CA THR A 45 5.92 20.49 -1.41
C THR A 45 6.08 20.89 -2.89
N GLU A 46 6.23 22.19 -3.15
CA GLU A 46 6.50 22.70 -4.51
C GLU A 46 7.77 22.10 -5.11
N ASP A 47 8.81 21.90 -4.29
CA ASP A 47 10.05 21.27 -4.70
C ASP A 47 9.84 19.80 -5.12
N ASP A 48 9.00 19.06 -4.39
CA ASP A 48 8.66 17.67 -4.72
C ASP A 48 7.92 17.58 -6.07
N ILE A 49 7.01 18.54 -6.33
CA ILE A 49 6.28 18.64 -7.59
C ILE A 49 7.25 18.93 -8.74
N ALA A 50 8.20 19.86 -8.55
CA ALA A 50 9.20 20.19 -9.54
C ALA A 50 10.15 19.02 -9.85
N VAL A 51 10.45 18.17 -8.87
CA VAL A 51 11.24 16.95 -9.05
C VAL A 51 10.44 15.89 -9.80
N LEU A 52 9.18 15.64 -9.44
CA LEU A 52 8.32 14.68 -10.16
C LEU A 52 8.14 15.07 -11.62
N ALA A 53 8.02 16.36 -11.93
CA ALA A 53 7.89 16.85 -13.30
C ALA A 53 9.14 16.62 -14.17
N ARG A 54 10.32 16.44 -13.55
CA ARG A 54 11.60 16.19 -14.24
C ARG A 54 11.92 14.70 -14.38
N LEU A 55 11.25 13.83 -13.62
CA LEU A 55 11.46 12.40 -13.73
C LEU A 55 10.85 11.86 -15.03
N PRO A 56 11.52 10.91 -15.72
CA PRO A 56 10.85 10.11 -16.73
C PRO A 56 9.67 9.37 -16.10
N ASP A 57 8.57 9.19 -16.86
CA ASP A 57 7.29 8.68 -16.37
C ASP A 57 7.45 7.58 -15.30
N PRO A 58 7.10 7.87 -14.02
CA PRO A 58 7.31 6.93 -12.92
C PRO A 58 6.42 5.68 -13.03
N ALA A 59 5.40 5.69 -13.88
CA ALA A 59 4.56 4.52 -14.16
C ALA A 59 5.19 3.57 -15.17
N GLY A 60 6.36 3.89 -15.74
CA GLY A 60 6.98 3.11 -16.82
C GLY A 60 6.07 3.02 -18.06
N ARG A 61 5.06 3.89 -18.19
CA ARG A 61 4.25 3.95 -19.39
C ARG A 61 5.10 4.61 -20.45
N VAL A 62 5.65 3.79 -21.34
CA VAL A 62 6.17 4.29 -22.61
C VAL A 62 4.99 4.99 -23.28
N PRO A 63 5.04 6.32 -23.52
CA PRO A 63 4.01 6.95 -24.31
C PRO A 63 4.06 6.28 -25.68
N ALA A 64 2.98 5.61 -26.06
CA ALA A 64 2.78 5.05 -27.40
C ALA A 64 2.60 6.21 -28.38
N SER A 65 3.65 6.98 -28.61
CA SER A 65 3.79 7.96 -29.68
C SER A 65 5.24 8.39 -29.72
N VAL A 66 5.96 7.87 -30.71
CA VAL A 66 7.29 8.34 -31.08
C VAL A 66 7.11 9.65 -31.84
N PRO A 67 7.63 10.81 -31.39
CA PRO A 67 8.09 11.81 -32.33
C PRO A 67 9.51 11.42 -32.73
N ALA A 68 9.67 11.22 -34.04
CA ALA A 68 10.94 10.96 -34.68
C ALA A 68 12.00 11.99 -34.26
N GLY A 69 13.19 11.52 -33.92
CA GLY A 69 14.39 12.36 -33.86
C GLY A 69 15.14 12.42 -32.53
N VAL A 70 15.27 11.30 -31.79
CA VAL A 70 16.47 11.12 -30.96
C VAL A 70 17.36 10.13 -31.68
N ALA A 71 18.45 10.64 -32.25
CA ALA A 71 19.52 9.82 -32.81
C ALA A 71 20.21 9.07 -31.66
N ILE A 72 19.68 7.90 -31.33
CA ILE A 72 20.37 6.93 -30.49
C ILE A 72 21.46 6.33 -31.36
N THR A 73 22.70 6.65 -31.02
CA THR A 73 23.93 6.08 -31.56
C THR A 73 23.82 4.56 -31.65
N THR A 74 23.82 4.05 -32.89
CA THR A 74 24.02 2.65 -33.31
C THR A 74 23.55 1.56 -32.34
N THR A 75 22.39 0.97 -32.66
CA THR A 75 22.02 -0.38 -32.23
C THR A 75 23.16 -1.36 -32.47
N PRO A 76 23.73 -2.02 -31.43
CA PRO A 76 24.37 -3.29 -31.67
C PRO A 76 23.28 -4.28 -32.10
N THR A 77 23.56 -5.03 -33.17
CA THR A 77 22.83 -6.24 -33.56
C THR A 77 22.43 -7.01 -32.31
N ILE A 78 21.13 -7.25 -32.11
CA ILE A 78 20.62 -8.00 -30.95
C ILE A 78 21.20 -9.42 -31.03
N VAL A 79 22.32 -9.62 -30.35
CA VAL A 79 22.84 -10.93 -30.00
C VAL A 79 21.82 -11.51 -29.02
N HIS A 80 21.26 -12.68 -29.32
CA HIS A 80 20.36 -13.38 -28.41
C HIS A 80 21.06 -13.54 -27.05
N LEU A 81 20.69 -12.74 -26.06
CA LEU A 81 21.27 -12.80 -24.73
C LEU A 81 20.46 -13.81 -23.92
N GLU A 82 20.90 -15.07 -23.97
CA GLU A 82 20.38 -16.10 -23.08
C GLU A 82 20.50 -15.63 -21.62
N PRO A 83 19.48 -15.86 -20.78
CA PRO A 83 19.52 -15.47 -19.38
C PRO A 83 20.68 -16.16 -18.68
N ARG A 84 21.71 -15.38 -18.33
CA ARG A 84 22.85 -15.87 -17.56
C ARG A 84 22.53 -15.79 -16.08
N THR A 85 22.74 -16.89 -15.37
CA THR A 85 22.71 -16.89 -13.91
C THR A 85 23.82 -15.98 -13.38
N PHE A 86 23.46 -15.00 -12.57
CA PHE A 86 24.43 -14.10 -11.94
C PHE A 86 24.58 -14.47 -10.46
N SER A 87 25.82 -14.44 -9.98
CA SER A 87 26.14 -14.70 -8.58
C SER A 87 26.61 -13.41 -7.91
N ILE A 88 25.92 -13.03 -6.82
CA ILE A 88 26.28 -11.86 -6.01
C ILE A 88 27.69 -12.02 -5.44
N ARG A 89 28.08 -13.25 -5.09
CA ARG A 89 29.42 -13.54 -4.56
C ARG A 89 30.52 -13.30 -5.60
N ALA A 90 30.29 -13.75 -6.84
CA ALA A 90 31.23 -13.53 -7.93
C ALA A 90 31.38 -12.04 -8.29
N LEU A 91 30.29 -11.28 -8.20
CA LEU A 91 30.32 -9.82 -8.38
C LEU A 91 31.11 -9.15 -7.26
N ALA A 92 30.87 -9.54 -6.00
CA ALA A 92 31.56 -8.99 -4.85
C ALA A 92 33.08 -9.28 -4.89
N ASP A 93 33.48 -10.48 -5.30
CA ASP A 93 34.90 -10.85 -5.46
C ASP A 93 35.55 -10.05 -6.59
N ARG A 94 34.83 -9.81 -7.70
CA ARG A 94 35.30 -8.95 -8.79
C ARG A 94 35.49 -7.49 -8.37
N ILE A 95 34.56 -6.94 -7.57
CA ILE A 95 34.63 -5.56 -7.08
C ILE A 95 35.77 -5.38 -6.07
N ARG A 96 36.03 -6.39 -5.24
CA ARG A 96 37.10 -6.33 -4.23
C ARG A 96 38.51 -6.39 -4.82
N GLY A 97 38.66 -6.77 -6.09
CA GLY A 97 39.95 -6.94 -6.77
C GLY A 97 40.76 -8.11 -6.19
N PRO A 98 41.76 -8.63 -6.93
CA PRO A 98 42.65 -9.64 -6.37
C PRO A 98 43.45 -9.00 -5.22
N ARG A 99 43.35 -9.59 -4.02
CA ARG A 99 44.27 -9.25 -2.92
C ARG A 99 45.68 -9.72 -3.30
N PRO A 100 46.72 -8.91 -3.03
CA PRO A 100 48.11 -9.30 -3.23
C PRO A 100 48.51 -10.49 -2.34
#